data_AF-A0A7K0VG33-F1
#
_entry.id   AF-A0A7K0VG33-F1
#
_cell.length_a   1.000
_cell.length_b   1.000
_cell.length_c   1.000
_cell.angle_alpha   90.00
_cell.angle_beta   90.00
_cell.angle_gamma   90.00
#
_symmetry.space_group_name_H-M   'P 1'
#
loop_
_entity.id
_entity.type
_entity.pdbx_description
1 polymer ?
#
loop_
_entity_poly.entity_id
_entity_poly.type
_entity_poly.pdbx_seq_one_letter_code
_entity_poly.pdbx_strand_id
1 'polypeptide(L)'
;MHALLAINWEPQIRGILIIIISVGTLCGSTFLILGTNVGARLGFLLALAGLSGWMMVMALVWWSFGIGLKGEEPSWQPVRNNSILMQPDSVFAAGVVKQPVDVAADAAPSDQASAVRTSLAAEGWRQLGETDPSYGESAAAGGFVIEEDGTLKAGEFQVVSVFDKGGDRYPKIGESIDFIAFKHKPHWVVVEVAPLLPQRAEPGRAPARAELDPSQPHRYVYMIRDLGSKRVPAAIISFGSALVFFACCYLLHIRDKRVLVNRAGGLAVSAKS
;
A
#
# COMPACT_ATOMS: atom_id res chain seq x y z
N MET A 1 12.70 28.98 50.26
CA MET A 1 13.60 29.17 49.10
C MET A 1 13.65 27.88 48.31
N HIS A 2 12.67 27.63 47.43
CA HIS A 2 12.68 26.49 46.50
C HIS A 2 12.05 26.94 45.17
N ALA A 3 12.76 27.81 44.47
CA ALA A 3 12.50 28.16 43.08
C ALA A 3 13.58 27.50 42.21
N LEU A 4 13.64 26.16 42.22
CA LEU A 4 14.47 25.39 41.31
C LEU A 4 13.57 24.45 40.50
N LEU A 5 13.21 24.98 39.33
CA LEU A 5 13.08 24.21 38.09
C LEU A 5 11.95 23.17 38.03
N ALA A 6 10.71 23.66 38.04
CA ALA A 6 9.66 23.00 37.26
C ALA A 6 9.99 23.15 35.77
N ILE A 7 10.91 22.32 35.25
CA ILE A 7 11.02 22.09 33.81
C ILE A 7 9.84 21.20 33.47
N ASN A 8 8.72 21.82 33.12
CA ASN A 8 7.57 21.10 32.61
C ASN A 8 7.98 20.50 31.25
N TRP A 9 8.05 19.19 31.16
CA TRP A 9 8.38 18.50 29.92
C TRP A 9 7.19 18.61 28.97
N GLU A 10 7.24 19.56 28.04
CA GLU A 10 6.20 19.79 27.04
C GLU A 10 6.68 19.32 25.65
N PRO A 11 6.47 18.03 25.32
CA PRO A 11 6.97 17.45 24.08
C PRO A 11 6.40 18.14 22.83
N GLN A 12 5.20 18.72 22.91
CA GLN A 12 4.56 19.45 21.82
C GLN A 12 5.33 20.75 21.48
N ILE A 13 5.65 21.57 22.49
CA ILE A 13 6.41 22.82 22.27
C ILE A 13 7.80 22.51 21.75
N ARG A 14 8.47 21.53 22.35
CA ARG A 14 9.80 21.10 21.90
C ARG A 14 9.78 20.65 20.45
N GLY A 15 8.77 19.86 20.05
CA GLY A 15 8.61 19.39 18.68
C GLY A 15 8.45 20.54 17.68
N ILE A 16 7.56 21.49 17.96
CA ILE A 16 7.33 22.66 17.10
C ILE A 16 8.60 23.51 16.98
N LEU A 17 9.29 23.75 18.09
CA LEU A 17 10.52 24.53 18.12
C LEU A 17 11.63 23.88 17.28
N ILE A 18 11.78 22.55 17.37
CA ILE A 18 12.74 21.79 16.56
C ILE A 18 12.42 21.94 15.06
N ILE A 19 11.14 21.87 14.67
CA ILE A 19 10.73 22.04 13.27
C ILE A 19 11.07 23.45 12.77
N ILE A 20 10.73 24.49 13.55
CA ILE A 20 11.04 25.89 13.20
C ILE A 20 12.55 26.09 13.04
N ILE A 21 13.35 25.61 13.99
CA ILE A 21 14.81 25.71 13.92
C ILE A 21 15.37 24.93 12.74
N SER A 22 14.84 23.73 12.46
CA SER A 22 15.30 22.91 11.34
C SER A 22 14.99 23.56 9.99
N VAL A 23 13.77 24.05 9.79
CA VAL A 23 13.36 24.76 8.55
C VAL A 23 14.15 26.05 8.40
N GLY A 24 14.27 26.85 9.48
CA GLY A 24 15.02 28.10 9.49
C GLY A 24 16.51 27.88 9.21
N THR A 25 17.11 26.83 9.77
CA THR A 25 18.52 26.51 9.55
C THR A 25 18.74 25.97 8.13
N LEU A 26 17.95 24.98 7.68
CA LEU A 26 18.16 24.35 6.38
C LEU A 26 17.84 25.30 5.21
N CYS A 27 16.65 25.90 5.20
CA CYS A 27 16.22 26.78 4.11
C CYS A 27 16.83 28.18 4.25
N GLY A 28 16.87 28.71 5.48
CA GLY A 28 17.35 30.07 5.74
C GLY A 28 18.86 30.21 5.57
N SER A 29 19.68 29.25 5.99
CA SER A 29 21.14 29.35 5.79
C SER A 29 21.51 29.37 4.30
N THR A 30 20.92 28.46 3.51
CA THR A 30 21.11 28.39 2.06
C THR A 30 20.70 29.70 1.39
N PHE A 31 19.56 30.27 1.79
CA PHE A 31 19.11 31.57 1.29
C PHE A 31 20.04 32.72 1.71
N LEU A 32 20.49 32.79 2.97
CA LEU A 32 21.34 33.88 3.45
C LEU A 32 22.69 33.89 2.72
N ILE A 33 23.30 32.72 2.51
CA ILE A 33 24.57 32.60 1.77
C ILE A 33 24.40 33.06 0.32
N LEU A 34 23.33 32.64 -0.36
CA LEU A 34 23.10 33.05 -1.75
C LEU A 34 22.68 34.51 -1.85
N GLY A 35 21.84 34.98 -0.92
CA GLY A 35 21.29 36.32 -0.90
C GLY A 35 22.34 37.40 -0.70
N THR A 36 23.36 37.15 0.14
CA THR A 36 24.48 38.07 0.34
C THR A 36 25.46 38.09 -0.84
N ASN A 37 25.62 36.96 -1.55
CA ASN A 37 26.56 36.85 -2.66
C ASN A 37 26.01 37.36 -4.00
N VAL A 38 24.78 37.00 -4.36
CA VAL A 38 24.20 37.29 -5.69
C VAL A 38 22.97 38.20 -5.65
N GLY A 39 22.62 38.70 -4.46
CA GLY A 39 21.48 39.59 -4.20
C GLY A 39 20.21 38.82 -3.82
N ALA A 40 19.38 39.42 -2.96
CA ALA A 40 18.24 38.77 -2.32
C ALA A 40 17.25 38.11 -3.30
N ARG A 41 16.89 38.78 -4.40
CA ARG A 41 15.93 38.23 -5.38
C ARG A 41 16.46 37.00 -6.10
N LEU A 42 17.72 37.05 -6.54
CA LEU A 42 18.34 35.95 -7.27
C LEU A 42 18.70 34.80 -6.31
N GLY A 43 19.20 35.13 -5.13
CA GLY A 43 19.48 34.17 -4.07
C GLY A 43 18.23 33.39 -3.66
N PHE A 44 17.07 34.05 -3.57
CA PHE A 44 15.79 33.38 -3.31
C PHE A 44 15.42 32.38 -4.41
N LEU A 45 15.49 32.79 -5.68
CA LEU A 45 15.17 31.90 -6.82
C LEU A 45 16.10 30.68 -6.88
N LEU A 46 17.39 30.86 -6.60
CA LEU A 46 18.36 29.77 -6.55
C LEU A 46 18.12 28.84 -5.36
N ALA A 47 17.84 29.39 -4.18
CA ALA A 47 17.51 28.58 -2.99
C ALA A 47 16.22 27.76 -3.19
N LEU A 48 15.19 28.36 -3.78
CA LEU A 48 13.93 27.67 -4.09
C LEU A 48 14.11 26.60 -5.18
N ALA A 49 14.92 26.88 -6.20
CA ALA A 49 15.30 25.88 -7.20
C ALA A 49 16.07 24.70 -6.57
N GLY A 50 17.03 24.98 -5.68
CA GLY A 50 17.77 23.95 -4.96
C GLY A 50 16.85 23.07 -4.09
N LEU A 51 15.96 23.69 -3.32
CA LEU A 51 15.01 22.97 -2.45
C LEU A 51 14.02 22.12 -3.26
N SER A 52 13.42 22.69 -4.30
CA SER A 52 12.48 21.97 -5.17
C SER A 52 13.16 20.83 -5.95
N GLY A 53 14.39 21.04 -6.42
CA GLY A 53 15.19 19.99 -7.06
C GLY A 53 15.54 18.85 -6.10
N TRP A 54 15.92 19.18 -4.86
CA TRP A 54 16.16 18.17 -3.82
C TRP A 54 14.89 17.39 -3.47
N MET A 55 13.76 18.07 -3.28
CA MET A 55 12.45 17.43 -3.04
C MET A 55 12.03 16.53 -4.20
N MET A 56 12.26 16.96 -5.44
CA MET A 56 11.99 16.17 -6.65
C MET A 56 12.80 14.86 -6.63
N VAL A 57 14.12 14.92 -6.36
CA VAL A 57 14.98 13.73 -6.30
C VAL A 57 14.55 12.78 -5.18
N MET A 58 14.28 13.30 -3.98
CA MET A 58 13.81 12.48 -2.85
C MET A 58 12.46 11.82 -3.17
N ALA A 59 11.53 12.57 -3.75
CA ALA A 59 10.23 12.03 -4.13
C ALA A 59 10.32 10.99 -5.25
N LEU A 60 11.26 11.12 -6.20
CA LEU A 60 11.53 10.09 -7.21
C LEU A 60 12.07 8.79 -6.57
N VAL A 61 12.97 8.90 -5.59
CA VAL A 61 13.48 7.75 -4.82
C VAL A 61 12.35 7.09 -4.03
N TRP A 62 11.55 7.88 -3.31
CA TRP A 62 10.38 7.41 -2.56
C TRP A 62 9.35 6.74 -3.45
N TRP A 63 9.08 7.31 -4.62
CA TRP A 63 8.16 6.73 -5.59
C TRP A 63 8.69 5.41 -6.16
N SER A 64 9.98 5.34 -6.50
CA SER A 64 10.61 4.15 -7.07
C SER A 64 10.59 2.96 -6.09
N PHE A 65 10.97 3.20 -4.84
CA PHE A 65 11.06 2.14 -3.82
C PHE A 65 9.78 1.97 -3.00
N GLY A 66 8.81 2.89 -3.10
CA GLY A 66 7.61 2.88 -2.27
C GLY A 66 7.92 3.07 -0.77
N ILE A 67 8.90 3.94 -0.46
CA ILE A 67 9.34 4.33 0.88
C ILE A 67 9.01 5.80 1.14
N GLY A 68 9.13 6.27 2.38
CA GLY A 68 8.82 7.66 2.76
C GLY A 68 7.33 7.84 3.09
N LEU A 69 6.72 8.91 2.58
CA LEU A 69 5.28 9.14 2.72
C LEU A 69 4.51 8.15 1.83
N LYS A 70 3.98 7.09 2.45
CA LYS A 70 3.23 6.05 1.76
C LYS A 70 1.73 6.32 1.86
N GLY A 71 1.01 5.94 0.81
CA GLY A 71 -0.44 5.79 0.86
C GLY A 71 -0.84 4.48 1.53
N GLU A 72 -2.10 4.09 1.33
CA GLU A 72 -2.63 2.83 1.86
C GLU A 72 -1.86 1.62 1.30
N GLU A 73 -1.53 0.70 2.19
CA GLU A 73 -0.84 -0.54 1.81
C GLU A 73 -1.82 -1.54 1.21
N PRO A 74 -1.35 -2.43 0.31
CA PRO A 74 -2.20 -3.48 -0.24
C PRO A 74 -2.76 -4.36 0.88
N SER A 75 -4.06 -4.60 0.86
CA SER A 75 -4.76 -5.43 1.83
C SER A 75 -5.81 -6.28 1.13
N TRP A 76 -6.16 -7.40 1.75
CA TRP A 76 -7.30 -8.17 1.28
C TRP A 76 -8.59 -7.57 1.82
N GLN A 77 -9.56 -7.34 0.95
CA GLN A 77 -10.87 -6.83 1.33
C GLN A 77 -11.97 -7.82 0.95
N PRO A 78 -13.00 -7.98 1.80
CA PRO A 78 -14.15 -8.82 1.47
C PRO A 78 -14.89 -8.25 0.27
N VAL A 79 -15.36 -9.13 -0.62
CA VAL A 79 -16.15 -8.72 -1.78
C VAL A 79 -17.53 -8.27 -1.30
N ARG A 80 -17.94 -7.06 -1.70
CA ARG A 80 -19.23 -6.49 -1.27
C ARG A 80 -20.39 -7.43 -1.59
N ASN A 81 -21.30 -7.59 -0.63
CA ASN A 81 -22.51 -8.42 -0.65
C ASN A 81 -22.33 -9.94 -0.68
N ASN A 82 -21.14 -10.50 -0.89
CA ASN A 82 -20.91 -11.96 -1.04
C ASN A 82 -19.60 -12.41 -0.34
N SER A 83 -19.36 -11.94 0.88
CA SER A 83 -18.10 -12.18 1.58
C SER A 83 -17.99 -13.59 2.17
N ILE A 84 -19.06 -14.16 2.72
CA ILE A 84 -19.08 -15.48 3.35
C ILE A 84 -20.10 -16.36 2.65
N LEU A 85 -19.62 -17.44 2.05
CA LEU A 85 -20.42 -18.35 1.23
C LEU A 85 -20.47 -19.71 1.94
N MET A 86 -21.67 -20.17 2.29
CA MET A 86 -21.86 -21.40 3.08
C MET A 86 -22.44 -22.55 2.24
N GLN A 87 -23.01 -22.24 1.09
CA GLN A 87 -23.68 -23.21 0.21
C GLN A 87 -23.00 -23.27 -1.16
N PRO A 88 -22.95 -24.43 -1.83
CA PRO A 88 -22.41 -24.54 -3.19
C PRO A 88 -23.06 -23.55 -4.18
N ASP A 89 -24.37 -23.35 -4.06
CA ASP A 89 -25.11 -22.37 -4.87
C ASP A 89 -24.67 -20.93 -4.62
N SER A 90 -24.29 -20.59 -3.39
CA SER A 90 -23.79 -19.25 -3.06
C SER A 90 -22.41 -18.99 -3.67
N VAL A 91 -21.59 -20.04 -3.86
CA VAL A 91 -20.31 -19.96 -4.56
C VAL A 91 -20.50 -19.64 -6.05
N PHE A 92 -21.51 -20.26 -6.67
CA PHE A 92 -21.91 -19.94 -8.04
C PHE A 92 -22.54 -18.53 -8.15
N ALA A 93 -23.48 -18.19 -7.27
CA ALA A 93 -24.15 -16.89 -7.26
C ALA A 93 -23.18 -15.72 -7.02
N ALA A 94 -22.11 -15.95 -6.25
CA ALA A 94 -21.05 -14.98 -6.03
C ALA A 94 -20.11 -14.79 -7.22
N GLY A 95 -20.23 -15.61 -8.28
CA GLY A 95 -19.39 -15.56 -9.46
C GLY A 95 -17.97 -16.08 -9.25
N VAL A 96 -17.72 -16.78 -8.13
CA VAL A 96 -16.45 -17.45 -7.85
C VAL A 96 -16.22 -18.59 -8.87
N VAL A 97 -17.31 -19.31 -9.16
CA VAL A 97 -17.41 -20.37 -10.15
C VAL A 97 -18.47 -19.95 -11.19
N LYS A 98 -18.17 -20.12 -12.48
CA LYS A 98 -19.00 -19.80 -13.64
C LYS A 98 -19.99 -20.91 -14.01
N GLN A 99 -19.77 -22.14 -13.54
CA GLN A 99 -20.70 -23.26 -13.67
C GLN A 99 -21.31 -23.63 -12.32
N PRO A 100 -22.59 -24.07 -12.27
CA PRO A 100 -23.17 -24.61 -11.05
C PRO A 100 -22.34 -25.80 -10.54
N VAL A 101 -22.16 -25.87 -9.23
CA VAL A 101 -21.43 -26.96 -8.58
C VAL A 101 -22.29 -28.21 -8.60
N ASP A 102 -21.82 -29.29 -9.25
CA ASP A 102 -22.58 -30.53 -9.42
C ASP A 102 -22.56 -31.37 -8.13
N VAL A 103 -23.54 -31.11 -7.25
CA VAL A 103 -23.71 -31.81 -5.96
C VAL A 103 -25.19 -32.03 -5.66
N ALA A 104 -25.52 -33.21 -5.12
CA ALA A 104 -26.86 -33.48 -4.62
C ALA A 104 -27.19 -32.57 -3.43
N ALA A 105 -28.40 -31.99 -3.41
CA ALA A 105 -28.81 -31.02 -2.38
C ALA A 105 -28.81 -31.58 -0.94
N ASP A 106 -28.83 -32.90 -0.79
CA ASP A 106 -28.80 -33.66 0.47
C ASP A 106 -27.43 -34.29 0.79
N ALA A 107 -26.40 -34.03 -0.02
CA ALA A 107 -25.05 -34.55 0.21
C ALA A 107 -24.48 -34.05 1.54
N ALA A 108 -23.63 -34.87 2.17
CA ALA A 108 -22.97 -34.49 3.42
C ALA A 108 -22.12 -33.21 3.23
N PRO A 109 -21.99 -32.35 4.26
CA PRO A 109 -21.20 -31.12 4.18
C PRO A 109 -19.75 -31.32 3.69
N SER A 110 -19.13 -32.44 4.03
CA SER A 110 -17.79 -32.84 3.55
C SER A 110 -17.74 -33.12 2.04
N ASP A 111 -18.82 -33.69 1.49
CA ASP A 111 -18.93 -34.04 0.07
C ASP A 111 -19.20 -32.77 -0.75
N GLN A 112 -20.05 -31.88 -0.23
CA GLN A 112 -20.27 -30.54 -0.79
C GLN A 112 -18.96 -29.76 -0.86
N ALA A 113 -18.15 -29.79 0.21
CA ALA A 113 -16.88 -29.09 0.24
C ALA A 113 -15.90 -29.65 -0.81
N SER A 114 -15.84 -30.97 -0.95
CA SER A 114 -14.98 -31.64 -1.93
C SER A 114 -15.34 -31.25 -3.37
N ALA A 115 -16.64 -31.19 -3.69
CA ALA A 115 -17.10 -30.80 -5.01
C ALA A 115 -16.88 -29.31 -5.33
N VAL A 116 -16.99 -28.42 -4.34
CA VAL A 116 -16.61 -27.01 -4.50
C VAL A 116 -15.12 -26.90 -4.83
N ARG A 117 -14.24 -27.62 -4.14
CA ARG A 117 -12.80 -27.64 -4.46
C ARG A 117 -12.52 -28.15 -5.88
N THR A 118 -13.20 -29.21 -6.32
CA THR A 118 -13.07 -29.72 -7.69
C THR A 118 -13.51 -28.70 -8.72
N SER A 119 -14.62 -27.99 -8.45
CA SER A 119 -15.14 -26.95 -9.33
C SER A 119 -14.19 -25.74 -9.42
N LEU A 120 -13.63 -25.31 -8.28
CA LEU A 120 -12.61 -24.26 -8.24
C LEU A 120 -11.38 -24.66 -9.08
N ALA A 121 -10.87 -25.89 -8.90
CA ALA A 121 -9.74 -26.38 -9.68
C ALA A 121 -10.04 -26.42 -11.19
N ALA A 122 -11.23 -26.87 -11.59
CA ALA A 122 -11.67 -26.91 -12.99
C ALA A 122 -11.73 -25.51 -13.63
N GLU A 123 -12.03 -24.48 -12.83
CA GLU A 123 -12.11 -23.09 -13.28
C GLU A 123 -10.80 -22.30 -13.20
N GLY A 124 -9.69 -23.01 -12.98
CA GLY A 124 -8.35 -22.45 -12.98
C GLY A 124 -7.99 -21.68 -11.71
N TRP A 125 -8.65 -21.96 -10.59
CA TRP A 125 -8.19 -21.52 -9.28
C TRP A 125 -6.98 -22.35 -8.86
N ARG A 126 -5.93 -21.69 -8.38
CA ARG A 126 -4.72 -22.35 -7.88
C ARG A 126 -4.82 -22.51 -6.37
N GLN A 127 -4.74 -23.74 -5.88
CA GLN A 127 -4.60 -23.99 -4.44
C GLN A 127 -3.19 -23.57 -3.99
N LEU A 128 -3.10 -22.71 -2.97
CA LEU A 128 -1.85 -22.32 -2.34
C LEU A 128 -1.41 -23.37 -1.33
N GLY A 129 -0.11 -23.65 -1.26
CA GLY A 129 0.45 -24.53 -0.23
C GLY A 129 0.66 -23.75 1.07
N GLU A 130 0.64 -24.42 2.22
CA GLU A 130 0.89 -23.78 3.54
C GLU A 130 2.27 -23.11 3.63
N THR A 131 3.22 -23.52 2.80
CA THR A 131 4.57 -22.95 2.70
C THR A 131 4.63 -21.66 1.89
N ASP A 132 3.58 -21.34 1.11
CA ASP A 132 3.54 -20.12 0.31
C ASP A 132 3.28 -18.91 1.22
N PRO A 133 4.06 -17.82 1.15
CA PRO A 133 3.83 -16.64 1.99
C PRO A 133 2.42 -16.05 1.84
N SER A 134 1.85 -16.14 0.64
CA SER A 134 0.49 -15.67 0.34
C SER A 134 -0.60 -16.50 1.03
N TYR A 135 -0.31 -17.76 1.40
CA TYR A 135 -1.24 -18.58 2.17
C TYR A 135 -1.50 -17.96 3.55
N GLY A 136 -0.43 -17.69 4.30
CA GLY A 136 -0.54 -17.16 5.66
C GLY A 136 -1.23 -15.79 5.72
N GLU A 137 -0.89 -14.89 4.79
CA GLU A 137 -1.52 -13.57 4.70
C GLU A 137 -3.02 -13.65 4.40
N SER A 138 -3.39 -14.48 3.41
CA SER A 138 -4.79 -14.62 2.99
C SER A 138 -5.62 -15.36 4.03
N ALA A 139 -5.06 -16.43 4.63
CA ALA A 139 -5.70 -17.19 5.70
C ALA A 139 -6.01 -16.31 6.92
N ALA A 140 -5.06 -15.46 7.34
CA ALA A 140 -5.25 -14.53 8.44
C ALA A 140 -6.33 -13.48 8.13
N ALA A 141 -6.29 -12.89 6.93
CA ALA A 141 -7.29 -11.91 6.53
C ALA A 141 -8.69 -12.53 6.40
N GLY A 142 -8.81 -13.75 5.89
CA GLY A 142 -10.09 -14.47 5.83
C GLY A 142 -10.63 -14.83 7.21
N GLY A 143 -9.77 -15.25 8.14
CA GLY A 143 -10.14 -15.47 9.53
C GLY A 143 -10.68 -14.21 10.20
N PHE A 144 -10.03 -13.07 9.99
CA PHE A 144 -10.49 -11.78 10.51
C PHE A 144 -11.89 -11.41 10.00
N VAL A 145 -12.18 -11.63 8.72
CA VAL A 145 -13.51 -11.35 8.14
C VAL A 145 -14.61 -12.21 8.78
N ILE A 146 -14.32 -13.48 9.07
CA ILE A 146 -15.27 -14.38 9.75
C ILE A 146 -15.53 -13.95 11.19
N GLU A 147 -14.47 -13.57 11.91
CA GLU A 147 -14.56 -13.11 13.29
C GLU A 147 -15.33 -11.78 13.39
N GLU A 148 -15.10 -10.85 12.47
CA GLU A 148 -15.79 -9.55 12.39
C GLU A 148 -17.29 -9.70 12.10
N ASP A 149 -17.68 -10.64 11.23
CA ASP A 149 -19.08 -10.96 10.94
C ASP A 149 -19.77 -11.68 12.12
N GLY A 150 -18.99 -12.18 13.09
CA GLY A 150 -19.48 -12.84 14.30
C GLY A 150 -20.05 -14.23 14.07
N THR A 151 -19.82 -14.82 12.90
CA THR A 151 -20.41 -16.12 12.54
C THR A 151 -19.68 -17.31 13.15
N LEU A 152 -18.38 -17.19 13.44
CA LEU A 152 -17.55 -18.10 14.24
C LEU A 152 -16.56 -17.26 15.06
N LYS A 153 -16.26 -17.66 16.29
CA LYS A 153 -15.26 -16.97 17.13
C LYS A 153 -13.86 -17.53 16.91
N ALA A 154 -12.85 -16.73 17.28
CA ALA A 154 -11.47 -17.18 17.32
C ALA A 154 -11.34 -18.50 18.09
N GLY A 155 -10.78 -19.52 17.43
CA GLY A 155 -10.60 -20.87 17.99
C GLY A 155 -11.77 -21.85 17.76
N GLU A 156 -12.88 -21.40 17.16
CA GLU A 156 -13.99 -22.28 16.73
C GLU A 156 -13.86 -22.73 15.28
N PHE A 157 -12.80 -22.32 14.59
CA PHE A 157 -12.60 -22.62 13.17
C PHE A 157 -11.13 -22.85 12.82
N GLN A 158 -10.90 -23.57 11.73
CA GLN A 158 -9.60 -23.78 11.14
C GLN A 158 -9.65 -23.49 9.64
N VAL A 159 -8.64 -22.78 9.13
CA VAL A 159 -8.43 -22.59 7.69
C VAL A 159 -7.95 -23.91 7.10
N VAL A 160 -8.71 -24.46 6.15
CA VAL A 160 -8.41 -25.76 5.53
C VAL A 160 -7.63 -25.58 4.24
N SER A 161 -8.03 -24.63 3.41
CA SER A 161 -7.36 -24.38 2.13
C SER A 161 -7.55 -22.94 1.67
N VAL A 162 -6.64 -22.47 0.82
CA VAL A 162 -6.69 -21.14 0.22
C VAL A 162 -6.53 -21.29 -1.29
N PHE A 163 -7.45 -20.71 -2.05
CA PHE A 163 -7.44 -20.71 -3.50
C PHE A 163 -7.21 -19.29 -4.04
N ASP A 164 -6.28 -19.16 -4.97
CA ASP A 164 -5.87 -17.91 -5.59
C ASP A 164 -6.21 -17.90 -7.09
N LYS A 165 -6.70 -16.75 -7.59
CA LYS A 165 -6.88 -16.50 -9.02
C LYS A 165 -6.56 -15.06 -9.39
N GLY A 166 -5.73 -14.89 -10.42
CA GLY A 166 -5.41 -13.59 -11.01
C GLY A 166 -4.10 -13.01 -10.49
N GLY A 167 -4.04 -11.68 -10.31
CA GLY A 167 -2.84 -11.00 -9.82
C GLY A 167 -1.73 -10.74 -10.85
N ASP A 168 -1.96 -11.08 -12.12
CA ASP A 168 -1.01 -10.79 -13.19
C ASP A 168 -0.80 -9.28 -13.38
N ARG A 169 0.46 -8.85 -13.40
CA ARG A 169 0.87 -7.49 -13.77
C ARG A 169 1.25 -7.41 -15.24
N TYR A 170 0.98 -6.27 -15.89
CA TYR A 170 1.31 -6.03 -17.30
C TYR A 170 1.51 -4.51 -17.56
N PRO A 171 2.22 -4.10 -18.61
CA PRO A 171 3.02 -4.91 -19.54
C PRO A 171 4.30 -5.46 -18.89
N LYS A 172 4.62 -6.73 -19.17
CA LYS A 172 5.91 -7.35 -18.79
C LYS A 172 6.86 -7.27 -19.98
N ILE A 173 8.10 -6.84 -19.76
CA ILE A 173 9.16 -6.91 -20.78
C ILE A 173 10.03 -8.13 -20.45
N GLY A 174 9.82 -9.23 -21.18
CA GLY A 174 10.41 -10.54 -20.84
C GLY A 174 9.82 -11.17 -19.58
N GLU A 175 10.51 -12.16 -19.01
CA GLU A 175 10.04 -12.87 -17.80
C GLU A 175 10.47 -12.20 -16.48
N SER A 176 11.47 -11.31 -16.48
CA SER A 176 12.13 -10.82 -15.25
C SER A 176 12.02 -9.32 -14.99
N ILE A 177 11.67 -8.49 -15.97
CA ILE A 177 11.61 -7.02 -15.81
C ILE A 177 10.17 -6.58 -15.55
N ASP A 178 9.77 -6.62 -14.28
CA ASP A 178 8.43 -6.24 -13.80
C ASP A 178 8.31 -4.74 -13.40
N PHE A 179 9.39 -3.96 -13.54
CA PHE A 179 9.42 -2.54 -13.13
C PHE A 179 8.49 -1.63 -13.95
N ILE A 180 8.07 -2.08 -15.13
CA ILE A 180 7.24 -1.33 -16.10
C ILE A 180 5.79 -1.86 -16.08
N ALA A 181 5.47 -2.83 -15.20
CA ALA A 181 4.16 -3.41 -15.10
C ALA A 181 3.20 -2.52 -14.27
N PHE A 182 2.68 -1.47 -14.91
CA PHE A 182 1.81 -0.47 -14.26
C PHE A 182 0.33 -0.88 -14.17
N LYS A 183 -0.10 -1.86 -14.97
CA LYS A 183 -1.46 -2.40 -14.94
C LYS A 183 -1.46 -3.75 -14.26
N HIS A 184 -2.57 -4.10 -13.65
CA HIS A 184 -2.77 -5.37 -12.97
C HIS A 184 -4.15 -5.91 -13.32
N LYS A 185 -4.28 -7.24 -13.39
CA LYS A 185 -5.57 -7.90 -13.33
C LYS A 185 -6.02 -7.97 -11.87
N PRO A 186 -7.34 -7.94 -11.60
CA PRO A 186 -7.83 -8.13 -10.24
C PRO A 186 -7.34 -9.49 -9.71
N HIS A 187 -6.97 -9.49 -8.43
CA HIS A 187 -6.42 -10.64 -7.73
C HIS A 187 -7.45 -11.06 -6.69
N TRP A 188 -7.94 -12.28 -6.82
CA TRP A 188 -9.00 -12.82 -5.99
C TRP A 188 -8.47 -13.98 -5.18
N VAL A 189 -9.00 -14.11 -3.97
CA VAL A 189 -8.70 -15.24 -3.10
C VAL A 189 -9.99 -15.77 -2.49
N VAL A 190 -10.05 -17.09 -2.34
CA VAL A 190 -11.11 -17.79 -1.63
C VAL A 190 -10.45 -18.55 -0.49
N VAL A 191 -10.80 -18.21 0.75
CA VAL A 191 -10.30 -18.88 1.95
C VAL A 191 -11.37 -19.84 2.42
N GLU A 192 -11.07 -21.12 2.43
CA GLU A 192 -11.95 -22.14 2.96
C GLU A 192 -11.69 -22.34 4.45
N VAL A 193 -12.75 -22.18 5.23
CA VAL A 193 -12.75 -22.29 6.68
C VAL A 193 -13.76 -23.34 7.09
N ALA A 194 -13.33 -24.25 7.96
CA ALA A 194 -14.20 -25.28 8.51
C ALA A 194 -14.31 -25.12 10.03
N PRO A 195 -15.51 -25.33 10.60
CA PRO A 195 -15.72 -25.25 12.04
C PRO A 195 -15.04 -26.42 12.76
N LEU A 196 -14.63 -26.16 14.00
CA LEU A 196 -14.01 -27.12 14.89
C LEU A 196 -15.04 -27.66 15.88
N LEU A 197 -14.88 -28.93 16.27
CA LEU A 197 -15.69 -29.51 17.33
C LEU A 197 -15.41 -28.79 18.66
N PRO A 198 -16.45 -28.44 19.45
CA PRO A 198 -16.26 -27.77 20.74
C PRO A 198 -15.57 -28.70 21.73
N GLN A 199 -14.33 -28.39 22.07
CA GLN A 199 -13.52 -29.19 22.99
C GLN A 199 -13.68 -28.71 24.42
N ARG A 200 -13.94 -29.63 25.34
CA ARG A 200 -13.97 -29.31 26.78
C ARG A 200 -12.55 -29.16 27.29
N ALA A 201 -12.23 -27.98 27.80
CA ALA A 201 -10.97 -27.74 28.51
C ALA A 201 -11.09 -28.32 29.93
N GLU A 202 -10.48 -29.49 30.16
CA GLU A 202 -10.31 -30.04 31.50
C GLU A 202 -9.08 -29.40 32.18
N PRO A 203 -9.22 -28.79 33.38
CA PRO A 203 -8.09 -28.16 34.07
C PRO A 203 -6.97 -29.15 34.33
N GLY A 204 -5.76 -28.87 33.83
CA GLY A 204 -4.56 -29.67 34.07
C GLY A 204 -4.23 -30.74 33.03
N ARG A 205 -5.06 -30.94 32.00
CA ARG A 205 -4.73 -31.79 30.84
C ARG A 205 -4.33 -30.91 29.65
N ALA A 206 -3.39 -31.40 28.83
CA ALA A 206 -3.10 -30.76 27.56
C ALA A 206 -4.40 -30.66 26.73
N PRO A 207 -4.68 -29.52 26.07
CA PRO A 207 -5.83 -29.39 25.18
C PRO A 207 -5.83 -30.54 24.17
N ALA A 208 -7.00 -31.11 23.90
CA ALA A 208 -7.11 -32.11 22.84
C ALA A 208 -6.73 -31.49 21.50
N ARG A 209 -6.30 -32.32 20.54
CA ARG A 209 -5.98 -31.84 19.19
C ARG A 209 -7.28 -31.37 18.54
N ALA A 210 -7.31 -30.15 18.02
CA ALA A 210 -8.45 -29.61 17.30
C ALA A 210 -8.85 -30.55 16.15
N GLU A 211 -10.14 -30.91 16.08
CA GLU A 211 -10.71 -31.79 15.06
C GLU A 211 -11.87 -31.07 14.38
N LEU A 212 -11.94 -31.20 13.05
CA LEU A 212 -12.95 -30.59 12.20
C LEU A 212 -14.33 -31.19 12.48
N ASP A 213 -15.36 -30.35 12.50
CA ASP A 213 -16.74 -30.82 12.62
C ASP A 213 -17.33 -31.17 11.24
N PRO A 214 -17.50 -32.47 10.89
CA PRO A 214 -18.02 -32.87 9.59
C PRO A 214 -19.53 -32.62 9.44
N SER A 215 -20.23 -32.28 10.52
CA SER A 215 -21.68 -32.06 10.52
C SER A 215 -22.09 -30.66 10.07
N GLN A 216 -21.15 -29.72 10.03
CA GLN A 216 -21.40 -28.33 9.66
C GLN A 216 -20.81 -27.98 8.29
N PRO A 217 -21.45 -27.08 7.53
CA PRO A 217 -20.95 -26.63 6.23
C PRO A 217 -19.65 -25.85 6.36
N HIS A 218 -18.75 -26.10 5.41
CA HIS A 218 -17.57 -25.28 5.21
C HIS A 218 -17.99 -23.88 4.75
N ARG A 219 -17.20 -22.88 5.11
CA ARG A 219 -17.43 -21.48 4.78
C ARG A 219 -16.32 -20.99 3.87
N TYR A 220 -16.69 -20.31 2.80
CA TYR A 220 -15.76 -19.76 1.84
C TYR A 220 -15.77 -18.25 1.95
N VAL A 221 -14.63 -17.67 2.33
CA VAL A 221 -14.46 -16.22 2.38
C VAL A 221 -13.94 -15.75 1.05
N TYR A 222 -14.77 -15.00 0.31
CA TYR A 222 -14.41 -14.46 -0.99
C TYR A 222 -13.87 -13.03 -0.83
N MET A 223 -12.63 -12.83 -1.26
CA MET A 223 -11.88 -11.59 -1.06
C MET A 223 -11.20 -11.14 -2.36
N ILE A 224 -11.07 -9.83 -2.50
CA ILE A 224 -10.31 -9.16 -3.55
C ILE A 224 -9.09 -8.47 -2.94
N ARG A 225 -7.95 -8.51 -3.63
CA ARG A 225 -6.78 -7.74 -3.24
C ARG A 225 -6.98 -6.29 -3.63
N ASP A 226 -7.12 -5.43 -2.64
CA ASP A 226 -6.93 -4.00 -2.84
C ASP A 226 -5.42 -3.73 -2.88
N LEU A 227 -4.94 -3.09 -3.94
CA LEU A 227 -3.53 -2.71 -4.08
C LEU A 227 -3.22 -1.37 -3.39
N GLY A 228 -4.25 -0.66 -2.94
CA GLY A 228 -4.14 0.61 -2.25
C GLY A 228 -3.48 1.69 -3.10
N SER A 229 -3.06 2.75 -2.42
CA SER A 229 -2.46 3.94 -3.02
C SER A 229 -1.01 4.16 -2.59
N LYS A 230 -0.31 3.09 -2.19
CA LYS A 230 1.05 3.10 -1.59
C LYS A 230 2.01 4.13 -2.17
N ARG A 231 2.06 4.26 -3.51
CA ARG A 231 3.02 5.11 -4.24
C ARG A 231 2.46 6.48 -4.67
N VAL A 232 1.17 6.72 -4.51
CA VAL A 232 0.48 7.92 -4.99
C VAL A 232 0.99 9.19 -4.29
N PRO A 233 1.15 9.25 -2.96
CA PRO A 233 1.62 10.48 -2.30
C PRO A 233 3.02 10.90 -2.77
N ALA A 234 3.95 9.95 -2.90
CA ALA A 234 5.30 10.22 -3.41
C ALA A 234 5.28 10.74 -4.86
N ALA A 235 4.42 10.19 -5.72
CA ALA A 235 4.26 10.65 -7.09
C ALA A 235 3.77 12.10 -7.15
N ILE A 236 2.76 12.46 -6.33
CA ILE A 236 2.23 13.83 -6.26
C ILE A 236 3.33 14.83 -5.87
N ILE A 237 4.13 14.51 -4.84
CA ILE A 237 5.24 15.37 -4.38
C ILE A 237 6.30 15.51 -5.48
N SER A 238 6.60 14.42 -6.19
CA SER A 238 7.58 14.43 -7.28
C SER A 238 7.16 15.38 -8.40
N PHE A 239 5.92 15.25 -8.90
CA PHE A 239 5.42 16.12 -9.96
C PHE A 239 5.25 17.57 -9.50
N GLY A 240 4.74 17.80 -8.28
CA GLY A 240 4.62 19.14 -7.73
C GLY A 240 5.97 19.85 -7.60
N SER A 241 6.98 19.14 -7.09
CA SER A 241 8.35 19.67 -6.94
C SER A 241 9.04 19.87 -8.29
N ALA A 242 8.83 18.96 -9.24
CA ALA A 242 9.36 19.09 -10.61
C ALA A 242 8.81 20.34 -11.31
N LEU A 243 7.50 20.60 -11.18
CA LEU A 243 6.89 21.81 -11.75
C LEU A 243 7.53 23.08 -11.21
N VAL A 244 7.70 23.18 -9.89
CA VAL A 244 8.35 24.33 -9.25
C VAL A 244 9.81 24.46 -9.70
N PHE A 245 10.54 23.35 -9.73
CA PHE A 245 11.93 23.30 -10.14
C PHE A 245 12.12 23.82 -11.57
N PHE A 246 11.36 23.29 -12.53
CA PHE A 246 11.46 23.71 -13.92
C PHE A 246 10.98 25.15 -14.14
N ALA A 247 9.97 25.61 -13.39
CA ALA A 247 9.58 27.01 -13.41
C ALA A 247 10.70 27.94 -12.92
N CYS A 248 11.40 27.59 -11.83
CA CYS A 248 12.55 28.34 -11.35
C CYS A 248 13.71 28.32 -12.36
N CYS A 249 14.05 27.16 -12.93
CA CYS A 249 15.06 27.05 -13.98
C CYS A 249 14.73 27.91 -15.20
N TYR A 250 13.46 27.94 -15.61
CA TYR A 250 12.99 28.78 -16.71
C TYR A 250 13.15 30.28 -16.42
N LEU A 251 12.78 30.73 -15.21
CA LEU A 251 12.96 32.13 -14.80
C LEU A 251 14.44 32.53 -14.74
N LEU A 252 15.30 31.65 -14.22
CA LEU A 252 16.75 31.85 -14.20
C LEU A 252 17.32 31.96 -15.62
N HIS A 253 16.89 31.08 -16.52
CA HIS A 253 17.29 31.11 -17.93
C HIS A 253 16.91 32.40 -18.64
N ILE A 254 15.67 32.88 -18.44
CA ILE A 254 15.22 34.18 -18.99
C ILE A 254 16.10 35.32 -18.46
N ARG A 255 16.40 35.29 -17.14
CA ARG A 255 17.23 36.31 -16.50
C ARG A 255 18.64 36.31 -17.08
N ASP A 256 19.25 35.14 -17.27
CA ASP A 256 20.59 35.04 -17.83
C ASP A 256 20.64 35.55 -19.28
N LYS A 257 19.62 35.23 -20.10
CA LYS A 257 19.49 35.83 -21.44
C LYS A 257 19.44 37.36 -21.42
N ARG A 258 18.66 37.95 -20.51
CA ARG A 258 18.58 39.42 -20.37
C ARG A 258 19.91 40.02 -19.95
N VAL A 259 20.63 39.38 -19.02
CA VAL A 259 21.97 39.83 -18.58
C VAL A 259 22.98 39.78 -19.73
N LEU A 260 22.95 38.72 -20.55
CA LEU A 260 23.81 38.60 -21.73
C LEU A 260 23.55 39.72 -22.74
N VAL A 261 22.29 40.03 -23.06
CA VAL A 261 21.92 41.13 -23.96
C VAL A 261 22.40 42.48 -23.40
N ASN A 262 22.16 42.74 -22.11
CA ASN A 262 22.58 44.00 -21.50
C ASN A 262 24.10 44.17 -21.48
N ARG A 263 24.86 43.07 -21.26
CA ARG A 263 26.32 43.07 -21.33
C ARG A 263 26.82 43.32 -22.76
N ALA A 264 26.20 42.67 -23.75
CA ALA A 264 26.54 42.88 -25.16
C ALA A 264 26.23 44.32 -25.63
N GLY A 265 25.09 44.89 -25.21
CA GLY A 265 24.73 46.27 -25.50
C GLY A 265 25.61 47.30 -24.77
N GLY A 266 26.02 47.01 -23.53
CA GLY A 266 26.96 47.86 -22.78
C GLY A 266 28.35 47.94 -23.40
N LEU A 267 28.83 46.84 -24.00
CA LEU A 267 30.09 46.82 -24.75
C LEU A 267 30.02 47.67 -26.03
N ALA A 268 28.85 47.76 -26.67
CA ALA A 268 28.66 48.58 -27.87
C ALA A 268 28.68 50.10 -27.60
N VAL A 269 28.32 50.54 -26.38
CA VAL A 269 28.34 51.97 -25.99
C VAL A 269 29.75 52.43 -25.58
N SER A 270 30.59 51.52 -25.05
CA SER A 270 31.96 51.85 -24.62
C SER A 270 32.96 52.01 -25.78
N ALA A 271 32.59 51.66 -27.02
CA ALA A 271 33.48 51.71 -28.18
C ALA A 271 33.55 53.07 -28.89
N LYS A 272 32.95 54.13 -28.32
CA LYS A 272 33.15 55.52 -28.74
C LYS A 272 33.84 56.31 -27.62
N SER A 273 35.18 56.28 -27.62
CA SER A 273 36.02 57.35 -27.07
C SER A 273 37.23 57.52 -27.97
#